data_AF-A0A431KWP4-F1
#
_entry.id   AF-A0A431KWP4-F1
#
_cell.length_a   1.000
_cell.length_b   1.000
_cell.length_c   1.000
_cell.angle_alpha   90.00
_cell.angle_beta   90.00
_cell.angle_gamma   90.00
#
_symmetry.space_group_name_H-M   'P 1'
#
loop_
_entity.id
_entity.type
_entity.pdbx_description
1 polymer ?
#
loop_
_entity_poly.entity_id
_entity_poly.type
_entity_poly.pdbx_seq_one_letter_code
_entity_poly.pdbx_strand_id
1 'polypeptide(L)'
;MSTRYSLAQRTPMLNSLFAGLACAVTLTLTAGPAFAASELERVNVQGRMVEAPVRYDVTAACTGIEQQLQGALADTWQQSQREGLIAVQFVMQGDAIESVSATGLSNGVERSVRKAVRALHCGAQATTTAQVYRFQIHFAEPDAGTTTAAAQSAVRMALAKR
;
A
#
# COMPACT_ATOMS: atom_id res chain seq x y z
N MET A 1 22.49 45.45 12.79
CA MET A 1 22.37 45.34 14.26
C MET A 1 20.98 44.84 14.61
N SER A 2 20.87 44.04 15.68
CA SER A 2 19.69 43.37 16.27
C SER A 2 19.20 42.04 15.68
N THR A 3 19.75 40.99 16.30
CA THR A 3 19.31 39.61 16.54
C THR A 3 17.87 39.43 17.06
N ARG A 4 17.20 38.29 16.77
CA ARG A 4 16.95 37.13 17.67
C ARG A 4 15.85 36.18 17.16
N TYR A 5 16.04 34.90 17.47
CA TYR A 5 15.18 33.72 17.26
C TYR A 5 13.96 33.66 18.21
N SER A 6 12.93 32.88 17.85
CA SER A 6 12.12 32.02 18.75
C SER A 6 11.30 31.03 17.87
N LEU A 7 11.57 29.72 17.80
CA LEU A 7 11.34 28.61 18.75
C LEU A 7 9.90 28.49 19.28
N ALA A 8 9.26 27.37 18.87
CA ALA A 8 8.23 26.58 19.53
C ALA A 8 6.88 27.24 19.90
N GLN A 9 5.82 26.81 19.22
CA GLN A 9 4.47 26.82 19.79
C GLN A 9 3.99 25.37 19.91
N ARG A 10 4.41 24.74 21.01
CA ARG A 10 3.72 23.58 21.59
C ARG A 10 2.37 24.08 22.09
N THR A 11 1.27 23.50 21.62
CA THR A 11 -0.04 23.69 22.24
C THR A 11 -0.10 22.86 23.53
N PRO A 12 -0.27 23.51 24.71
CA PRO A 12 -0.45 22.80 25.95
C PRO A 12 -1.89 22.28 26.08
N MET A 13 -1.99 21.10 26.68
CA MET A 13 -3.19 20.59 27.35
C MET A 13 -3.78 21.68 28.25
N LEU A 14 -5.12 21.81 28.29
CA LEU A 14 -5.90 22.25 29.45
C LEU A 14 -7.39 22.35 29.05
N ASN A 15 -8.15 21.32 29.39
CA ASN A 15 -9.57 21.43 29.75
C ASN A 15 -9.93 20.21 30.61
N SER A 16 -9.20 20.07 31.72
CA SER A 16 -9.74 19.54 32.96
C SER A 16 -10.45 20.68 33.70
N LEU A 17 -11.31 20.33 34.66
CA LEU A 17 -12.14 21.18 35.56
C LEU A 17 -13.62 21.21 35.12
N PHE A 18 -14.62 20.77 35.89
CA PHE A 18 -14.69 20.45 37.32
C PHE A 18 -15.94 19.60 37.63
N ALA A 19 -15.76 18.70 38.59
CA ALA A 19 -16.62 18.47 39.76
C ALA A 19 -18.09 18.01 39.57
N GLY A 20 -18.29 16.69 39.70
CA GLY A 20 -19.46 16.10 40.36
C GLY A 20 -18.98 15.15 41.45
N LEU A 21 -18.72 15.68 42.64
CA LEU A 21 -18.47 14.93 43.89
C LEU A 21 -19.81 14.39 44.43
N ALA A 22 -19.94 13.08 44.65
CA ALA A 22 -20.51 12.53 45.90
C ALA A 22 -20.68 10.99 45.85
N CYS A 23 -20.34 10.39 47.00
CA CYS A 23 -20.69 9.07 47.51
C CYS A 23 -20.01 7.85 46.85
N ALA A 24 -18.98 7.25 47.46
CA ALA A 24 -18.94 6.53 48.74
C ALA A 24 -18.97 5.01 48.51
N VAL A 25 -17.82 4.40 48.84
CA VAL A 25 -17.66 3.05 49.39
C VAL A 25 -18.18 1.89 48.54
N THR A 26 -17.26 1.28 47.80
CA THR A 26 -17.08 -0.18 47.82
C THR A 26 -15.60 -0.51 47.57
N LEU A 27 -14.85 -0.64 48.66
CA LEU A 27 -13.60 -1.39 48.70
C LEU A 27 -13.93 -2.87 48.52
N THR A 28 -14.26 -3.29 47.30
CA THR A 28 -14.12 -4.70 46.94
C THR A 28 -12.73 -4.88 46.38
N LEU A 29 -11.86 -5.45 47.22
CA LEU A 29 -10.69 -6.18 46.77
C LEU A 29 -11.15 -7.29 45.83
N THR A 30 -11.35 -6.97 44.56
CA THR A 30 -11.21 -7.98 43.52
C THR A 30 -9.73 -7.97 43.18
N ALA A 31 -8.99 -8.85 43.86
CA ALA A 31 -7.78 -9.43 43.32
C ALA A 31 -8.16 -10.10 42.00
N GLY A 32 -8.25 -9.30 40.93
CA GLY A 32 -8.40 -9.79 39.58
C GLY A 32 -7.12 -10.56 39.26
N PRO A 33 -7.21 -11.77 38.71
CA PRO A 33 -6.03 -12.49 38.29
C PRO A 33 -5.33 -11.62 37.24
N ALA A 34 -4.13 -11.16 37.58
CA ALA A 34 -3.19 -10.68 36.60
C ALA A 34 -2.82 -11.90 35.74
N PHE A 35 -3.61 -12.16 34.69
CA PHE A 35 -3.21 -13.03 33.60
C PHE A 35 -2.10 -12.31 32.82
N ALA A 36 -0.93 -12.25 33.43
CA ALA A 36 0.34 -12.06 32.74
C ALA A 36 0.68 -13.37 32.01
N ALA A 37 -0.15 -13.71 31.03
CA ALA A 37 0.16 -14.68 30.00
C ALA A 37 0.13 -13.92 28.67
N SER A 38 0.97 -12.90 28.55
CA SER A 38 1.41 -12.46 27.23
C SER A 38 2.46 -13.48 26.76
N GLU A 39 2.04 -14.74 26.56
CA GLU A 39 2.73 -15.57 25.60
C GLU A 39 2.69 -14.76 24.31
N LEU A 40 3.86 -14.27 23.90
CA LEU A 40 4.06 -13.77 22.55
C LEU A 40 3.75 -14.95 21.65
N GLU A 41 2.48 -15.07 21.25
CA GLU A 41 2.02 -15.99 20.24
C GLU A 41 2.93 -15.74 19.05
N ARG A 42 3.86 -16.67 18.87
CA ARG A 42 4.94 -16.54 17.91
C ARG A 42 4.24 -16.59 16.56
N VAL A 43 3.97 -15.42 15.99
CA VAL A 43 3.36 -15.30 14.67
C VAL A 43 4.30 -16.00 13.71
N ASN A 44 4.01 -17.26 13.44
CA ASN A 44 4.76 -18.07 12.50
C ASN A 44 4.35 -17.58 11.13
N VAL A 45 5.09 -16.59 10.63
CA VAL A 45 4.94 -16.11 9.26
C VAL A 45 5.44 -17.24 8.37
N GLN A 46 4.54 -18.15 8.00
CA GLN A 46 4.80 -19.14 6.97
C GLN A 46 4.96 -18.40 5.65
N GLY A 47 6.20 -18.02 5.34
CA GLY A 47 6.57 -17.55 4.02
C GLY A 47 6.43 -18.73 3.06
N ARG A 48 5.28 -18.82 2.38
CA ARG A 48 5.11 -19.77 1.27
C ARG A 48 6.04 -19.33 0.14
N MET A 49 7.21 -19.94 0.06
CA MET A 49 8.11 -19.77 -1.08
C MET A 49 7.53 -20.57 -2.24
N VAL A 50 6.83 -19.88 -3.14
CA VAL A 50 6.30 -20.50 -4.35
C VAL A 50 7.45 -20.60 -5.35
N GLU A 51 8.00 -21.81 -5.52
CA GLU A 51 9.00 -22.12 -6.52
C GLU A 51 8.29 -22.30 -7.87
N ALA A 52 7.99 -21.18 -8.53
CA ALA A 52 7.40 -21.15 -9.86
C ALA A 52 8.26 -20.30 -10.81
N PRO A 53 8.26 -20.62 -12.12
CA PRO A 53 8.97 -19.83 -13.11
C PRO A 53 8.53 -18.36 -13.09
N VAL A 54 9.51 -17.46 -13.11
CA VAL A 54 9.25 -16.02 -13.18
C VAL A 54 8.92 -15.64 -14.62
N ARG A 55 7.76 -15.01 -14.79
CA ARG A 55 7.21 -14.53 -16.06
C ARG A 55 7.19 -13.01 -16.11
N TYR A 56 7.34 -12.46 -17.31
CA TYR A 56 7.34 -11.02 -17.58
C TYR A 56 6.28 -10.61 -18.61
N ASP A 57 5.55 -11.58 -19.16
CA ASP A 57 4.49 -11.40 -20.14
C ASP A 57 3.12 -11.21 -19.46
N VAL A 58 3.05 -10.20 -18.58
CA VAL A 58 1.86 -9.92 -17.76
C VAL A 58 0.64 -9.57 -18.62
N THR A 59 0.85 -8.91 -19.75
CA THR A 59 -0.22 -8.51 -20.69
C THR A 59 -0.90 -9.70 -21.36
N ALA A 60 -0.22 -10.85 -21.47
CA ALA A 60 -0.82 -12.08 -21.95
C ALA A 60 -1.75 -12.73 -20.91
N ALA A 61 -1.47 -12.50 -19.62
CA ALA A 61 -2.26 -13.04 -18.51
C ALA A 61 -3.43 -12.12 -18.10
N CYS A 62 -3.21 -10.81 -18.14
CA CYS A 62 -4.18 -9.80 -17.73
C CYS A 62 -4.41 -8.81 -18.88
N THR A 63 -5.53 -8.97 -19.58
CA THR A 63 -5.90 -8.10 -20.69
C THR A 63 -6.28 -6.70 -20.19
N GLY A 64 -5.77 -5.67 -20.84
CA GLY A 64 -6.04 -4.27 -20.46
C GLY A 64 -5.46 -3.86 -19.10
N ILE A 65 -4.41 -4.54 -18.63
CA ILE A 65 -3.74 -4.24 -17.36
C ILE A 65 -3.33 -2.76 -17.25
N GLU A 66 -2.86 -2.17 -18.36
CA GLU A 66 -2.43 -0.77 -18.40
C GLU A 66 -3.60 0.18 -18.09
N GLN A 67 -4.76 0.00 -18.73
CA GLN A 67 -5.92 0.86 -18.46
C GLN A 67 -6.43 0.67 -17.02
N GLN A 68 -6.46 -0.57 -16.54
CA GLN A 68 -6.91 -0.90 -15.18
C GLN A 68 -6.01 -0.26 -14.11
N LEU A 69 -4.70 -0.44 -14.23
CA LEU A 69 -3.74 0.15 -13.30
C LEU A 69 -3.73 1.68 -13.39
N GLN A 70 -3.90 2.27 -14.58
CA GLN A 70 -3.89 3.72 -14.78
C GLN A 70 -5.10 4.34 -14.06
N GLY A 71 -6.29 3.77 -14.25
CA GLY A 71 -7.49 4.20 -13.54
C GLY A 71 -7.38 4.02 -12.03
N ALA A 72 -6.86 2.88 -11.57
CA ALA A 72 -6.76 2.57 -10.14
C ALA A 72 -5.68 3.40 -9.40
N LEU A 73 -4.63 3.86 -10.09
CA LEU A 73 -3.51 4.59 -9.50
C LEU A 73 -3.53 6.09 -9.76
N ALA A 74 -4.48 6.61 -10.55
CA ALA A 74 -4.61 8.04 -10.85
C ALA A 74 -4.66 8.90 -9.57
N ASP A 75 -5.51 8.55 -8.60
CA ASP A 75 -5.63 9.30 -7.34
C ASP A 75 -4.36 9.20 -6.49
N THR A 76 -3.70 8.04 -6.51
CA THR A 76 -2.46 7.82 -5.76
C THR A 76 -1.33 8.69 -6.33
N TRP A 77 -1.26 8.79 -7.65
CA TRP A 77 -0.32 9.68 -8.32
C TRP A 77 -0.57 11.14 -7.95
N GLN A 78 -1.82 11.61 -8.08
CA GLN A 78 -2.20 13.00 -7.77
C GLN A 78 -1.89 13.38 -6.32
N GLN A 79 -2.08 12.46 -5.38
CA GLN A 79 -1.80 12.70 -3.95
C GLN A 79 -0.31 12.66 -3.60
N SER A 80 0.46 11.79 -4.27
CA SER A 80 1.87 11.58 -3.91
C SER A 80 2.82 12.53 -4.60
N GLN A 81 2.53 12.97 -5.84
CA GLN A 81 3.39 13.84 -6.67
C GLN A 81 4.87 13.40 -6.66
N ARG A 82 5.11 12.08 -6.66
CA ARG A 82 6.45 11.49 -6.56
C ARG A 82 6.77 10.64 -7.77
N GLU A 83 7.78 11.05 -8.50
CA GLU A 83 8.33 10.28 -9.61
C GLU A 83 9.18 9.09 -9.14
N GLY A 84 9.15 8.02 -9.93
CA GLY A 84 10.09 6.91 -9.83
C GLY A 84 9.50 5.56 -10.17
N LEU A 85 10.32 4.53 -9.98
CA LEU A 85 10.02 3.15 -10.39
C LEU A 85 9.56 2.32 -9.18
N ILE A 86 8.52 1.52 -9.38
CA ILE A 86 8.05 0.52 -8.41
C ILE A 86 8.18 -0.86 -9.03
N ALA A 87 8.96 -1.72 -8.40
CA ALA A 87 9.02 -3.14 -8.76
C ALA A 87 7.80 -3.85 -8.18
N VAL A 88 7.06 -4.55 -9.03
CA VAL A 88 5.89 -5.33 -8.65
C VAL A 88 6.15 -6.79 -8.95
N GLN A 89 5.86 -7.64 -7.97
CA GLN A 89 5.80 -9.07 -8.13
C GLN A 89 4.46 -9.57 -7.61
N PHE A 90 3.78 -10.43 -8.35
CA PHE A 90 2.59 -11.09 -7.84
C PHE A 90 2.54 -12.56 -8.25
N VAL A 91 1.83 -13.36 -7.46
CA VAL A 91 1.60 -14.78 -7.73
C VAL A 91 0.15 -14.94 -8.15
N MET A 92 -0.06 -15.58 -9.29
CA MET A 92 -1.37 -15.93 -9.81
C MET A 92 -1.55 -17.45 -9.77
N GLN A 93 -2.72 -17.91 -9.35
CA GLN A 93 -3.12 -19.32 -9.42
C GLN A 93 -4.54 -19.39 -9.96
N GLY A 94 -4.73 -20.03 -11.12
CA GLY A 94 -6.01 -19.99 -11.84
C GLY A 94 -6.28 -18.59 -12.39
N ASP A 95 -7.39 -17.98 -12.01
CA ASP A 95 -7.79 -16.60 -12.32
C ASP A 95 -7.57 -15.62 -11.15
N ALA A 96 -7.11 -16.12 -9.99
CA ALA A 96 -6.97 -15.36 -8.77
C ALA A 96 -5.51 -14.94 -8.51
N ILE A 97 -5.35 -13.72 -7.96
CA ILE A 97 -4.07 -13.20 -7.48
C ILE A 97 -3.93 -13.53 -5.99
N GLU A 98 -3.05 -14.46 -5.65
CA GLU A 98 -2.87 -14.92 -4.26
C GLU A 98 -2.03 -13.95 -3.42
N SER A 99 -0.92 -13.47 -3.98
CA SER A 99 0.01 -12.60 -3.26
C SER A 99 0.58 -11.52 -4.16
N VAL A 100 0.82 -10.35 -3.58
CA VAL A 100 1.39 -9.18 -4.27
C VAL A 100 2.44 -8.53 -3.37
N SER A 101 3.61 -8.33 -3.93
CA SER A 101 4.69 -7.51 -3.39
C SER A 101 4.91 -6.31 -4.30
N ALA A 102 5.14 -5.15 -3.67
CA ALA A 102 5.50 -3.91 -4.35
C ALA A 102 6.59 -3.21 -3.54
N THR A 103 7.65 -2.76 -4.20
CA THR A 103 8.82 -2.16 -3.55
C THR A 103 9.33 -0.99 -4.38
N GLY A 104 9.55 0.17 -3.75
CA GLY A 104 10.13 1.34 -4.41
C GLY A 104 9.99 2.64 -3.62
N LEU A 105 8.91 3.40 -3.89
CA LEU A 105 8.79 4.81 -3.52
C LEU A 105 8.51 5.11 -2.04
N SER A 106 7.36 4.66 -1.54
CA SER A 106 6.94 4.89 -0.15
C SER A 106 5.90 3.85 0.26
N ASN A 107 5.82 3.54 1.55
CA ASN A 107 4.87 2.56 2.08
C ASN A 107 3.41 2.82 1.68
N GLY A 108 3.02 4.10 1.55
CA GLY A 108 1.68 4.51 1.12
C GLY A 108 1.42 4.17 -0.35
N VAL A 109 2.32 4.58 -1.24
CA VAL A 109 2.22 4.28 -2.68
C VAL A 109 2.30 2.78 -2.93
N GLU A 110 3.22 2.07 -2.26
CA GLU A 110 3.33 0.61 -2.38
C GLU A 110 2.05 -0.09 -1.92
N ARG A 111 1.39 0.40 -0.86
CA ARG A 111 0.09 -0.14 -0.42
C ARG A 111 -0.99 0.07 -1.47
N SER A 112 -1.06 1.26 -2.08
CA SER A 112 -1.99 1.54 -3.18
C SER A 112 -1.72 0.66 -4.40
N VAL A 113 -0.45 0.46 -4.78
CA VAL A 113 -0.06 -0.44 -5.86
C VAL A 113 -0.48 -1.87 -5.56
N ARG A 114 -0.22 -2.39 -4.36
CA ARG A 114 -0.67 -3.74 -3.97
C ARG A 114 -2.19 -3.88 -4.06
N LYS A 115 -2.94 -2.84 -3.65
CA LYS A 115 -4.40 -2.83 -3.74
C LYS A 115 -4.87 -2.85 -5.20
N ALA A 116 -4.29 -2.01 -6.06
CA ALA A 116 -4.62 -1.93 -7.48
C ALA A 116 -4.33 -3.26 -8.21
N VAL A 117 -3.16 -3.85 -7.95
CA VAL A 117 -2.77 -5.13 -8.56
C VAL A 117 -3.69 -6.27 -8.12
N ARG A 118 -4.11 -6.32 -6.84
CA ARG A 118 -5.09 -7.32 -6.37
C ARG A 118 -6.47 -7.18 -7.01
N ALA A 119 -6.82 -5.99 -7.48
CA ALA A 119 -8.09 -5.70 -8.13
C ALA A 119 -8.05 -5.91 -9.66
N LEU A 120 -6.93 -6.41 -10.20
CA LEU A 120 -6.81 -6.69 -11.63
C LEU A 120 -7.68 -7.87 -12.04
N HIS A 121 -8.34 -7.68 -13.18
CA HIS A 121 -9.06 -8.74 -13.84
C HIS A 121 -8.09 -9.44 -14.80
N CYS A 122 -7.61 -10.59 -14.36
CA CYS A 122 -6.78 -11.47 -15.18
C CYS A 122 -7.66 -12.58 -15.75
N GLY A 123 -7.42 -12.97 -17.00
CA GLY A 123 -8.15 -14.06 -17.62
C GLY A 123 -7.79 -15.40 -17.00
N ALA A 124 -8.65 -16.40 -17.18
CA ALA A 124 -8.36 -17.77 -16.76
C ALA A 124 -7.03 -18.24 -17.39
N GLN A 125 -6.08 -18.64 -16.55
CA GLN A 125 -4.81 -19.17 -17.02
C GLN A 125 -4.98 -20.61 -17.54
N ALA A 126 -4.22 -20.95 -18.59
CA ALA A 126 -4.20 -22.31 -19.11
C ALA A 126 -3.54 -23.33 -18.15
N THR A 127 -2.76 -22.85 -17.18
CA THR A 127 -2.04 -23.68 -16.21
C THR A 127 -2.68 -23.62 -14.83
N THR A 128 -2.84 -24.78 -14.18
CA THR A 128 -3.35 -24.91 -12.80
C THR A 128 -2.28 -24.64 -11.73
N THR A 129 -1.01 -24.60 -12.12
CA THR A 129 0.12 -24.30 -11.22
C THR A 129 0.23 -22.80 -10.97
N ALA A 130 0.71 -22.44 -9.78
CA ALA A 130 1.02 -21.05 -9.46
C ALA A 130 2.08 -20.49 -10.43
N GLN A 131 1.91 -19.24 -10.86
CA GLN A 131 2.81 -18.52 -11.76
C GLN A 131 3.23 -17.21 -11.08
N VAL A 132 4.51 -16.87 -11.17
CA VAL A 132 5.05 -15.63 -10.59
C VAL A 132 5.24 -14.62 -11.71
N TYR A 133 4.59 -13.48 -11.62
CA TYR A 133 4.72 -12.39 -12.58
C TYR A 133 5.53 -11.25 -11.98
N ARG A 134 6.42 -10.65 -12.77
CA ARG A 134 7.20 -9.47 -12.41
C ARG A 134 7.11 -8.40 -13.48
N PHE A 135 6.91 -7.16 -13.05
CA PHE A 135 6.96 -5.98 -13.91
C PHE A 135 7.29 -4.74 -13.09
N GLN A 136 7.51 -3.61 -13.77
CA GLN A 136 7.75 -2.33 -13.14
C GLN A 136 6.66 -1.32 -13.51
N ILE A 137 6.28 -0.47 -12.57
CA ILE A 137 5.41 0.67 -12.78
C ILE A 137 6.26 1.92 -12.67
N HIS A 138 6.20 2.77 -13.69
CA HIS A 138 6.83 4.09 -13.67
C HIS A 138 5.79 5.14 -13.33
N PHE A 139 6.02 5.87 -12.25
CA PHE A 139 5.30 7.10 -11.92
C PHE A 139 6.13 8.26 -12.46
N ALA A 140 5.61 8.99 -13.43
CA ALA A 140 6.29 10.09 -14.10
C ALA A 140 5.33 11.25 -14.33
N GLU A 141 5.84 12.47 -14.25
CA GLU A 141 5.07 13.66 -14.57
C GLU A 141 4.69 13.66 -16.06
N PRO A 142 3.42 13.93 -16.42
CA PRO A 142 3.07 14.08 -17.82
C PRO A 142 3.91 15.20 -18.44
N ASP A 143 4.66 14.87 -19.49
CA ASP A 143 5.42 15.86 -20.26
C ASP A 143 4.53 17.07 -20.58
N ALA A 144 4.89 18.25 -20.09
CA ALA A 144 4.10 19.48 -20.26
C ALA A 144 3.96 19.95 -21.73
N GLY A 145 4.46 19.18 -22.71
CA GLY A 145 4.77 19.66 -24.07
C GLY A 145 4.01 19.01 -25.24
N THR A 146 3.10 18.06 -25.05
CA THR A 146 2.33 17.50 -26.19
C THR A 146 0.85 17.29 -25.85
N THR A 147 0.13 18.41 -25.79
CA THR A 147 -1.31 18.45 -25.60
C THR A 147 -2.03 18.44 -26.95
N THR A 148 -2.29 17.26 -27.49
CA THR A 148 -3.35 17.06 -28.50
C THR A 148 -4.55 16.41 -27.82
N ALA A 149 -5.51 17.25 -27.41
CA ALA A 149 -6.94 17.03 -27.14
C ALA A 149 -7.47 15.73 -26.47
N ALA A 150 -6.61 14.88 -25.91
CA ALA A 150 -6.93 13.76 -25.04
C ALA A 150 -6.09 13.91 -23.78
N ALA A 151 -6.39 14.93 -22.97
CA ALA A 151 -5.89 15.07 -21.61
C ALA A 151 -6.48 13.97 -20.71
N GLN A 152 -6.08 12.72 -20.95
CA GLN A 152 -6.39 11.57 -20.11
C GLN A 152 -5.23 11.35 -19.14
N SER A 153 -5.36 11.95 -17.96
CA SER A 153 -4.74 11.56 -16.69
C SER A 153 -3.35 10.91 -16.76
N ALA A 154 -2.34 11.77 -16.87
CA ALA A 154 -1.05 11.86 -16.15
C ALA A 154 -0.33 10.65 -15.54
N VAL A 155 -0.70 9.40 -15.83
CA VAL A 155 -0.01 8.21 -15.34
C VAL A 155 0.42 7.39 -16.56
N ARG A 156 1.61 7.70 -17.09
CA ARG A 156 2.24 6.89 -18.14
C ARG A 156 2.92 5.70 -17.51
N MET A 157 2.23 4.56 -17.48
CA MET A 157 2.84 3.32 -17.05
C MET A 157 3.53 2.64 -18.22
N ALA A 158 4.84 2.74 -18.28
CA ALA A 158 5.63 1.85 -19.10
C ALA A 158 5.84 0.54 -18.31
N LEU A 159 5.24 -0.56 -18.77
CA LEU A 159 5.66 -1.89 -18.31
C LEU A 159 7.06 -2.17 -18.89
N ALA A 160 8.09 -1.85 -18.11
CA ALA A 160 9.45 -2.22 -18.48
C ALA A 160 9.65 -3.73 -18.32
N LYS A 161 9.90 -4.41 -19.44
CA LYS A 161 10.39 -5.79 -19.46
C LYS A 161 11.89 -5.74 -19.18
N ARG A 162 12.34 -6.34 -18.07
CA ARG A 162 13.78 -6.56 -17.82
C ARG A 162 14.24 -7.84 -18.48
#